data_AF-A0A8H4WLC9-F1
#
_entry.id   AF-A0A8H4WLC9-F1
#
_cell.length_a   1.000
_cell.length_b   1.000
_cell.length_c   1.000
_cell.angle_alpha   90.00
_cell.angle_beta   90.00
_cell.angle_gamma   90.00
#
_symmetry.space_group_name_H-M   'P 1'
#
loop_
_entity.id
_entity.type
_entity.pdbx_description
1 polymer ?
#
loop_
_entity_poly.entity_id
_entity_poly.type
_entity_poly.pdbx_seq_one_letter_code
_entity_poly.pdbx_strand_id
1 'polypeptide(L)'
;MTKIWDETYKVAETRPISTPHNEQLEELTTLTNSARGRARERHRIHKKIQDIMDQKEDMMPANPYWCYAYRDQLANLDRELASLDRQLNHLRAQEKRDATKERELWNQVV
;
A
#
# COMPACT_ATOMS: atom_id res chain seq x y z
N MET A 1 -2.51 7.69 67.25
CA MET A 1 -1.60 7.49 66.12
C MET A 1 -2.13 6.29 65.34
N THR A 2 -2.40 6.27 64.03
CA THR A 2 -1.93 7.09 62.92
C THR A 2 -2.79 6.80 61.67
N LYS A 3 -3.15 7.88 60.97
CA LYS A 3 -3.35 8.06 59.51
C LYS A 3 -4.39 7.19 58.77
N ILE A 4 -5.51 7.87 58.50
CA ILE A 4 -6.40 7.66 57.35
C ILE A 4 -5.58 7.86 56.07
N TRP A 5 -5.63 6.89 55.16
CA TRP A 5 -5.06 7.03 53.82
C TRP A 5 -6.09 7.78 52.96
N ASP A 6 -5.94 9.10 52.87
CA ASP A 6 -6.52 9.89 51.78
C ASP A 6 -5.67 9.67 50.53
N GLU A 7 -5.81 8.50 49.91
CA GLU A 7 -5.37 8.29 48.53
C GLU A 7 -6.36 9.00 47.60
N THR A 8 -6.17 10.31 47.51
CA THR A 8 -6.66 11.10 46.39
C THR A 8 -5.98 10.58 45.13
N TYR A 9 -6.65 9.64 44.45
CA TYR A 9 -6.33 9.29 43.07
C TYR A 9 -6.28 10.60 42.27
N LYS A 10 -5.07 11.08 41.95
CA LYS A 10 -4.89 12.14 40.97
C LYS A 10 -5.37 11.58 39.64
N VAL A 11 -6.66 11.77 39.35
CA VAL A 11 -7.20 11.61 38.00
C VAL A 11 -6.30 12.48 37.14
N ALA A 12 -5.51 11.86 36.26
CA ALA A 12 -4.66 12.58 35.33
C ALA A 12 -5.53 13.64 34.65
N GLU A 13 -5.06 14.89 34.60
CA GLU A 13 -5.76 15.98 33.93
C GLU A 13 -6.34 15.46 32.62
N THR A 14 -7.67 15.48 32.51
CA THR A 14 -8.38 15.15 31.29
C THR A 14 -8.11 16.27 30.30
N ARG A 15 -6.92 16.27 29.70
CA ARG A 15 -6.66 17.03 28.48
C ARG A 15 -7.68 16.53 27.47
N PRO A 16 -8.52 17.42 26.90
CA PRO A 16 -9.45 17.00 25.85
C PRO A 16 -8.64 16.32 24.76
N ILE A 17 -8.95 15.06 24.46
CA ILE A 17 -8.43 14.42 23.26
C ILE A 17 -9.16 15.11 22.12
N SER A 18 -8.45 15.94 21.36
CA SER A 18 -8.97 16.53 20.15
C SER A 18 -9.39 15.39 19.22
N THR A 19 -10.69 15.28 18.99
CA THR A 19 -11.25 14.31 18.05
C THR A 19 -11.34 14.95 16.66
N PRO A 20 -11.02 14.22 15.59
CA PRO A 20 -11.18 14.73 14.24
C PRO A 20 -12.64 15.14 14.00
N HIS A 21 -12.83 16.25 13.30
CA HIS A 21 -14.16 16.67 12.88
C HIS A 21 -14.75 15.71 11.84
N ASN A 22 -16.07 15.75 11.62
CA ASN A 22 -16.78 14.85 10.71
C ASN A 22 -16.19 14.86 9.30
N GLU A 23 -15.80 16.03 8.80
CA GLU A 23 -15.15 16.19 7.49
C GLU A 23 -13.80 15.45 7.45
N GLN A 24 -12.99 15.56 8.51
CA GLN A 24 -11.71 14.86 8.60
C GLN A 24 -11.89 13.34 8.67
N LEU A 25 -12.93 12.85 9.38
CA LEU A 25 -13.27 11.43 9.42
C LEU A 25 -13.72 10.90 8.06
N GLU A 26 -14.50 11.68 7.30
CA GLU A 26 -14.92 11.33 5.95
C GLU A 26 -13.73 11.25 4.98
N GLU A 27 -12.80 12.21 5.08
CA GLU A 27 -11.56 12.19 4.29
C GLU A 27 -10.68 10.99 4.62
N LEU A 28 -10.47 10.69 5.91
CA LEU A 28 -9.71 9.50 6.35
C LEU A 28 -10.36 8.19 5.89
N THR A 29 -11.70 8.14 5.91
CA THR A 29 -12.46 6.99 5.40
C THR A 29 -12.25 6.82 3.91
N THR A 30 -12.25 7.91 3.16
CA THR A 30 -11.98 7.91 1.71
C THR A 30 -10.55 7.44 1.41
N LEU A 31 -9.55 7.93 2.15
CA LEU A 31 -8.16 7.49 2.02
C LEU A 31 -8.01 5.98 2.33
N THR A 32 -8.68 5.50 3.37
CA THR A 32 -8.67 4.08 3.76
C THR A 32 -9.26 3.19 2.66
N ASN A 33 -10.39 3.59 2.08
CA ASN A 33 -11.03 2.86 1.00
C ASN A 33 -10.16 2.85 -0.27
N SER A 34 -9.55 3.98 -0.60
CA SER A 34 -8.59 4.10 -1.70
C SER A 34 -7.37 3.19 -1.49
N ALA A 35 -6.83 3.16 -0.27
CA ALA A 35 -5.70 2.29 0.08
C ALA A 35 -6.04 0.80 -0.07
N ARG A 36 -7.24 0.38 0.33
CA ARG A 36 -7.73 -0.99 0.11
C ARG A 36 -7.85 -1.31 -1.38
N GLY A 37 -8.39 -0.38 -2.18
CA GLY A 37 -8.47 -0.52 -3.64
C GLY A 37 -7.08 -0.73 -4.27
N ARG A 38 -6.11 0.11 -3.88
CA ARG A 38 -4.72 0.00 -4.37
C ARG A 38 -4.03 -1.28 -3.92
N ALA A 39 -4.27 -1.75 -2.70
CA ALA A 39 -3.72 -3.02 -2.25
C ALA A 39 -4.20 -4.20 -3.11
N ARG A 40 -5.47 -4.19 -3.52
CA ARG A 40 -6.02 -5.19 -4.46
C ARG A 40 -5.37 -5.11 -5.83
N GLU A 41 -5.20 -3.89 -6.36
CA GLU A 41 -4.59 -3.70 -7.68
C GLU A 41 -3.10 -4.11 -7.67
N ARG A 42 -2.36 -3.75 -6.62
CA ARG A 42 -0.98 -4.20 -6.42
C ARG A 42 -0.90 -5.73 -6.39
N HIS A 43 -1.80 -6.39 -5.65
CA HIS A 43 -1.85 -7.84 -5.58
C HIS A 43 -2.12 -8.47 -6.97
N ARG A 44 -3.07 -7.90 -7.73
CA ARG A 44 -3.37 -8.32 -9.10
C ARG A 44 -2.15 -8.19 -10.02
N ILE A 45 -1.44 -7.06 -9.96
CA ILE A 45 -0.25 -6.83 -10.77
C ILE A 45 0.85 -7.83 -10.40
N HIS A 46 1.12 -8.05 -9.12
CA HIS A 46 2.12 -9.04 -8.68
C HIS A 46 1.79 -10.44 -9.17
N LYS A 47 0.53 -10.86 -9.10
CA LYS A 47 0.10 -12.15 -9.64
C LYS A 47 0.41 -12.24 -11.14
N LYS A 48 0.10 -11.20 -11.90
CA LYS A 48 0.36 -11.18 -13.35
C LYS A 48 1.86 -11.20 -13.69
N ILE A 49 2.69 -10.52 -12.90
CA ILE A 49 4.15 -10.59 -13.04
C ILE A 49 4.62 -12.03 -12.81
N GLN A 50 4.11 -12.70 -11.78
CA GLN A 50 4.45 -14.10 -11.52
C GLN A 50 4.04 -14.99 -12.69
N ASP A 51 2.81 -14.87 -13.19
CA ASP A 51 2.31 -15.66 -14.32
C ASP A 51 3.19 -15.48 -15.58
N ILE A 52 3.72 -14.27 -15.81
CA ILE A 52 4.64 -14.00 -16.94
C ILE A 52 6.02 -14.62 -16.69
N MET A 53 6.53 -14.56 -15.47
CA MET A 53 7.80 -15.17 -15.11
C MET A 53 7.75 -16.69 -15.28
N ASP A 54 6.67 -17.32 -14.85
CA ASP A 54 6.43 -18.76 -15.00
C ASP A 54 6.36 -19.13 -16.49
N GLN A 55 5.63 -18.35 -17.31
CA GLN A 55 5.58 -18.56 -18.77
C GLN A 55 6.96 -18.46 -19.42
N LYS A 56 7.81 -17.52 -18.97
CA LYS A 56 9.17 -17.42 -19.49
C LYS A 56 10.01 -18.63 -19.09
N GLU A 57 9.86 -19.12 -17.87
CA GLU A 57 10.55 -20.31 -17.39
C GLU A 57 10.16 -21.55 -18.19
N ASP A 58 8.87 -21.73 -18.46
CA ASP A 58 8.36 -22.81 -19.32
C ASP A 58 8.89 -22.71 -20.76
N MET A 59 9.13 -21.49 -21.25
CA MET A 59 9.72 -21.22 -22.56
C MET A 59 11.24 -21.40 -22.62
N MET A 60 11.92 -21.69 -21.50
CA MET A 60 13.34 -22.00 -21.41
C MET A 60 13.57 -23.53 -21.34
N PRO A 61 13.31 -24.32 -22.41
CA PRO A 61 13.76 -25.70 -22.44
C PRO A 61 15.29 -25.74 -22.40
N ALA A 62 15.85 -26.90 -22.03
CA ALA A 62 17.29 -27.15 -22.05
C ALA A 62 17.97 -26.97 -23.43
N ASN A 63 17.20 -26.66 -24.48
CA ASN A 63 17.70 -26.36 -25.82
C ASN A 63 18.25 -24.93 -25.90
N PRO A 64 19.55 -24.71 -26.20
CA PRO A 64 20.18 -23.39 -26.25
C PRO A 64 19.54 -22.38 -27.22
N TYR A 65 18.74 -22.84 -28.19
CA TYR A 65 18.15 -22.00 -29.24
C TYR A 65 16.71 -21.56 -28.96
N TRP A 66 16.18 -21.82 -27.76
CA TRP A 66 14.81 -21.45 -27.37
C TRP A 66 14.50 -19.97 -27.58
N CYS A 67 15.48 -19.09 -27.33
CA CYS A 67 15.33 -17.65 -27.48
C CYS A 67 15.09 -17.22 -28.93
N TYR A 68 15.50 -18.02 -29.92
CA TYR A 68 15.20 -17.77 -31.34
C TYR A 68 13.80 -18.27 -31.70
N ALA A 69 13.39 -19.41 -31.17
CA ALA A 69 12.07 -19.99 -31.42
C ALA A 69 10.93 -19.14 -30.82
N TYR A 70 11.18 -18.52 -29.66
CA TYR A 70 10.18 -17.76 -28.91
C TYR A 70 10.44 -16.25 -28.90
N ARG A 71 11.30 -15.74 -29.78
CA ARG A 71 11.77 -14.34 -29.79
C ARG A 71 10.65 -13.31 -29.64
N ASP A 72 9.61 -13.42 -30.47
CA ASP A 72 8.50 -12.45 -30.47
C ASP A 72 7.63 -12.57 -29.23
N GLN A 73 7.42 -13.79 -28.73
CA GLN A 73 6.68 -14.03 -27.48
C GLN A 73 7.44 -13.45 -26.29
N LEU A 74 8.75 -13.67 -26.20
CA LEU A 74 9.60 -13.11 -25.14
C LEU A 74 9.60 -11.59 -25.16
N ALA A 75 9.73 -10.99 -26.35
CA ALA A 75 9.68 -9.54 -26.51
C ALA A 75 8.31 -8.96 -26.06
N ASN A 76 7.21 -9.67 -26.30
CA ASN A 76 5.89 -9.25 -25.84
C ASN A 76 5.76 -9.37 -24.31
N LEU A 77 6.24 -10.47 -23.71
CA LEU A 77 6.26 -10.65 -22.26
C LEU A 77 7.13 -9.59 -21.56
N ASP A 78 8.28 -9.23 -22.16
CA ASP A 78 9.13 -8.14 -21.66
C ASP A 78 8.42 -6.79 -21.67
N ARG A 79 7.73 -6.47 -22.77
CA ARG A 79 6.93 -5.23 -22.85
C ARG A 79 5.81 -5.20 -21.82
N GLU A 80 5.18 -6.35 -21.59
CA GLU A 80 4.12 -6.46 -20.60
C GLU A 80 4.65 -6.28 -19.17
N LEU A 81 5.78 -6.91 -18.82
CA LEU A 81 6.47 -6.67 -17.55
C LEU A 81 6.82 -5.20 -17.35
N ALA A 82 7.35 -4.55 -18.38
CA ALA A 82 7.69 -3.12 -18.30
C ALA A 82 6.44 -2.24 -18.09
N SER A 83 5.30 -2.60 -18.68
CA SER A 83 4.02 -1.92 -18.44
C SER A 83 3.54 -2.11 -17.01
N LEU A 84 3.62 -3.33 -16.47
CA LEU A 84 3.22 -3.65 -15.10
C LEU A 84 4.10 -2.95 -14.07
N ASP A 85 5.41 -2.87 -14.30
CA ASP A 85 6.33 -2.13 -13.44
C ASP A 85 5.99 -0.62 -13.39
N ARG A 86 5.67 -0.02 -14.55
CA ARG A 86 5.19 1.38 -14.59
C ARG A 86 3.91 1.57 -13.79
N GLN A 87 2.97 0.62 -13.85
CA GLN A 87 1.74 0.67 -13.07
C GLN A 87 2.02 0.56 -11.56
N LEU A 88 2.93 -0.31 -11.12
CA LEU A 88 3.37 -0.39 -9.72
C LEU A 88 4.00 0.93 -9.25
N ASN A 89 4.85 1.54 -10.07
CA ASN A 89 5.46 2.82 -9.75
C ASN A 89 4.41 3.94 -9.64
N HIS A 90 3.39 3.93 -10.50
CA HIS A 90 2.28 4.87 -10.40
C HIS A 90 1.47 4.68 -9.10
N LEU A 91 1.16 3.43 -8.74
CA LEU A 91 0.47 3.11 -7.48
C LEU A 91 1.29 3.58 -6.26
N ARG A 92 2.59 3.31 -6.23
CA ARG A 92 3.48 3.78 -5.15
C ARG A 92 3.49 5.31 -5.02
N ALA A 93 3.48 6.02 -6.15
CA ALA A 93 3.41 7.48 -6.14
C ALA A 93 2.06 8.02 -5.62
N GLN A 94 0.96 7.31 -5.88
CA GLN A 94 -0.34 7.63 -5.28
C GLN A 94 -0.33 7.36 -3.77
N GLU A 95 0.16 6.20 -3.34
CA GLU A 95 0.25 5.84 -1.91
C GLU A 95 1.08 6.85 -1.12
N LYS A 96 2.18 7.33 -1.69
CA LYS A 96 2.99 8.38 -1.07
C LYS A 96 2.22 9.69 -0.89
N ARG A 97 1.42 10.09 -1.88
CA ARG A 97 0.59 11.30 -1.79
C ARG A 97 -0.49 11.16 -0.72
N ASP A 98 -1.16 10.01 -0.70
CA ASP A 98 -2.21 9.73 0.27
C ASP A 98 -1.66 9.67 1.70
N ALA A 99 -0.47 9.08 1.90
CA ALA A 99 0.20 9.08 3.21
C ALA A 99 0.57 10.50 3.68
N THR A 100 0.99 11.37 2.77
CA THR A 100 1.21 12.79 3.09
C THR A 100 -0.10 13.45 3.51
N LYS A 101 -1.18 13.24 2.75
CA LYS A 101 -2.50 13.80 3.06
C LYS A 101 -3.05 13.30 4.39
N GLU A 102 -2.94 12.00 4.66
CA GLU A 102 -3.33 11.40 5.94
C GLU A 102 -2.57 12.04 7.10
N ARG A 103 -1.25 12.23 6.94
CA ARG A 103 -0.43 12.90 7.95
C ARG A 103 -0.85 14.35 8.18
N GLU A 104 -1.17 15.09 7.12
CA GLU A 104 -1.67 16.47 7.22
C GLU A 104 -2.99 16.52 8.00
N LEU A 105 -3.92 15.61 7.73
CA LEU A 105 -5.18 15.50 8.48
C LEU A 105 -4.92 15.22 9.96
N TRP A 106 -4.03 14.27 10.29
CA TRP A 106 -3.69 14.00 11.69
C TRP A 106 -3.02 15.17 12.41
N ASN A 107 -2.16 15.92 11.72
CA ASN A 107 -1.50 17.11 12.28
C ASN A 107 -2.47 18.27 12.56
N GLN A 108 -3.65 18.29 11.93
CA GLN A 108 -4.69 19.30 12.22
C GLN A 108 -5.53 18.93 13.45
N VAL A 109 -5.54 17.66 13.84
CA VAL A 109 -6.29 17.16 14.99
C VAL A 109 -5.50 17.35 16.29
N VAL A 110 -4.17 17.18 16.24
CA VAL A 110 -3.25 17.33 17.38
C VAL A 110 -2.91 18.80 17.63
#